data_AF-A0A4Q3VTG7-F1
#
_entry.id   AF-A0A4Q3VTG7-F1
#
_cell.length_a   1.000
_cell.length_b   1.000
_cell.length_c   1.000
_cell.angle_alpha   90.00
_cell.angle_beta   90.00
_cell.angle_gamma   90.00
#
_symmetry.space_group_name_H-M   'P 1'
#
loop_
_entity.id
_entity.type
_entity.pdbx_description
1 polymer ?
#
loop_
_entity_poly.entity_id
_entity_poly.type
_entity_poly.pdbx_seq_one_letter_code
_entity_poly.pdbx_strand_id
1 'polypeptide(L)' 'SVAIGTLMNARGLMELIILNIGLQQGVITPTLFTMMTLMAILTTLMASPIFNLLYPARKDALAGASAMNAA' A
#
# COMPACT_ATOMS: atom_id res chain seq x y z
N SER A 1 9.10 3.93 11.35
CA SER A 1 8.97 4.78 10.16
C SER A 1 7.74 4.37 9.37
N VAL A 2 6.66 5.16 9.42
CA VAL A 2 5.44 4.86 8.65
C VAL A 2 5.72 4.85 7.14
N ALA A 3 6.71 5.64 6.67
CA ALA A 3 7.25 5.54 5.32
C ALA A 3 7.79 4.14 4.94
N ILE A 4 8.40 3.41 5.89
CA ILE A 4 8.83 2.01 5.66
C ILE A 4 7.61 1.08 5.69
N GLY A 5 6.60 1.33 6.52
CA GLY A 5 5.33 0.61 6.49
C GLY A 5 4.55 0.76 5.17
N THR A 6 4.65 1.92 4.51
CA THR A 6 4.11 2.13 3.16
C THR A 6 4.95 1.41 2.09
N LEU A 7 6.28 1.36 2.21
CA LEU A 7 7.15 0.55 1.33
C LEU A 7 6.90 -0.95 1.47
N MET A 8 6.51 -1.43 2.66
CA MET A 8 6.12 -2.83 2.87
C MET A 8 4.85 -3.23 2.10
N ASN A 9 4.07 -2.26 1.57
CA ASN A 9 2.93 -2.54 0.68
C ASN A 9 3.35 -2.92 -0.76
N ALA A 10 4.64 -2.91 -1.13
CA ALA A 10 5.12 -3.59 -2.34
C ALA A 10 5.05 -5.14 -2.25
N ARG A 11 4.45 -5.67 -1.17
CA ARG A 11 4.15 -7.08 -0.93
C ARG A 11 3.14 -7.69 -1.92
N GLY A 12 2.41 -6.88 -2.68
CA GLY A 12 1.44 -7.37 -3.67
C GLY A 12 2.05 -8.24 -4.77
N LEU A 13 3.27 -7.95 -5.23
CA LEU A 13 3.90 -8.76 -6.28
C LEU A 13 4.30 -10.15 -5.76
N MET A 14 4.84 -10.21 -4.54
CA MET A 14 5.24 -11.48 -3.91
C MET A 14 4.02 -12.36 -3.57
N GLU A 15 2.95 -11.80 -3.01
CA GLU A 15 1.71 -12.55 -2.75
C GLU A 15 1.11 -13.11 -4.03
N LEU A 16 1.07 -12.33 -5.10
CA LEU A 16 0.58 -12.82 -6.39
C LEU A 16 1.47 -13.92 -6.98
N ILE A 17 2.80 -13.82 -6.84
CA ILE A 17 3.74 -14.88 -7.23
C ILE A 17 3.45 -16.16 -6.42
N ILE A 18 3.31 -16.06 -5.10
CA ILE A 18 3.05 -17.22 -4.23
C ILE A 18 1.70 -17.85 -4.53
N LEU A 19 0.65 -17.04 -4.71
CA LEU A 19 -0.69 -17.52 -5.08
C LEU A 19 -0.67 -18.22 -6.44
N ASN A 20 0.07 -17.68 -7.41
CA ASN A 20 0.18 -18.29 -8.74
C ASN A 20 0.92 -19.64 -8.66
N ILE A 21 2.00 -19.72 -7.86
CA ILE A 21 2.70 -20.98 -7.60
C ILE A 21 1.76 -21.97 -6.89
N GLY A 22 1.03 -21.54 -5.86
CA GLY A 22 0.09 -22.39 -5.13
C GLY A 22 -1.05 -22.93 -6.02
N LEU A 23 -1.54 -22.13 -6.96
CA LEU A 23 -2.55 -22.55 -7.93
C LEU A 23 -1.98 -23.58 -8.92
N GLN A 24 -0.77 -23.36 -9.44
CA GLN A 24 -0.10 -24.29 -10.36
C GLN A 24 0.27 -25.62 -9.69
N GLN A 25 0.60 -25.58 -8.39
CA GLN A 25 0.86 -26.78 -7.58
C GLN A 25 -0.42 -27.46 -7.08
N GLY A 26 -1.61 -26.91 -7.39
CA GLY A 26 -2.90 -27.47 -6.96
C GLY A 26 -3.21 -27.31 -5.46
N VAL A 27 -2.43 -26.49 -4.74
CA VAL A 27 -2.61 -26.23 -3.30
C VAL A 27 -3.86 -25.38 -3.04
N ILE A 28 -4.21 -24.51 -3.98
CA ILE A 28 -5.40 -23.66 -3.91
C ILE A 28 -6.22 -23.76 -5.21
N THR A 29 -7.54 -23.59 -5.10
CA THR A 29 -8.45 -23.61 -6.25
C THR A 29 -8.47 -22.26 -6.98
N PRO A 30 -8.87 -22.22 -8.27
CA PRO A 30 -9.02 -20.97 -9.01
C PRO A 30 -9.89 -19.94 -8.29
N THR A 31 -10.97 -20.37 -7.64
CA THR A 31 -11.86 -19.49 -6.86
C THR A 31 -11.14 -18.83 -5.69
N LEU A 32 -10.37 -19.60 -4.91
CA LEU A 32 -9.60 -19.06 -3.78
C LEU A 32 -8.50 -18.11 -4.25
N PHE A 33 -7.82 -18.45 -5.35
CA PHE A 33 -6.84 -17.57 -5.98
C PHE A 33 -7.44 -16.20 -6.32
N THR A 34 -8.62 -16.17 -6.96
CA THR A 34 -9.28 -14.92 -7.33
C THR A 34 -9.73 -14.11 -6.10
N MET A 35 -10.26 -14.76 -5.05
CA MET A 35 -10.67 -14.06 -3.82
C MET A 35 -9.48 -13.44 -3.09
N MET A 36 -8.37 -14.17 -2.93
CA MET A 36 -7.15 -13.67 -2.29
C MET A 36 -6.53 -12.52 -3.11
N THR A 37 -6.49 -12.67 -4.43
CA THR A 37 -6.00 -11.63 -5.37
C THR A 37 -6.82 -10.35 -5.25
N LEU A 38 -8.15 -10.45 -5.25
CA LEU A 38 -9.04 -9.31 -5.08
C LEU A 38 -8.83 -8.61 -3.74
N MET A 39 -8.76 -9.37 -2.64
CA MET A 39 -8.49 -8.81 -1.31
C MET A 39 -7.17 -8.04 -1.27
N ALA A 40 -6.09 -8.63 -1.81
CA ALA A 40 -4.76 -8.04 -1.80
C ALA A 40 -4.74 -6.71 -2.57
N ILE A 41 -5.34 -6.67 -3.75
CA ILE A 41 -5.44 -5.45 -4.57
C ILE A 41 -6.29 -4.40 -3.84
N LEU A 42 -7.49 -4.76 -3.39
CA LEU A 42 -8.42 -3.82 -2.76
C LEU A 42 -7.81 -3.21 -1.49
N THR A 43 -7.18 -4.01 -0.63
CA THR A 43 -6.57 -3.53 0.61
C THR A 43 -5.35 -2.66 0.35
N THR A 44 -4.56 -2.97 -0.69
CA THR A 44 -3.41 -2.14 -1.10
C THR A 44 -3.87 -0.78 -1.65
N LEU A 45 -4.93 -0.78 -2.46
CA LEU A 45 -5.53 0.45 -2.96
C LEU A 45 -6.14 1.29 -1.83
N MET A 46 -6.67 0.67 -0.77
CA MET A 46 -7.18 1.35 0.42
C MET A 46 -6.06 1.87 1.35
N ALA A 47 -4.87 1.26 1.34
CA ALA A 47 -3.75 1.70 2.17
C ALA A 47 -3.31 3.13 1.82
N SER A 48 -3.26 3.50 0.53
CA SER A 48 -2.89 4.84 0.07
C SER A 48 -3.80 5.99 0.56
N PRO A 49 -5.14 5.92 0.41
CA PRO A 49 -6.03 6.96 0.92
C PRO A 49 -6.06 6.99 2.45
N ILE A 50 -6.04 5.83 3.12
CA ILE A 50 -5.95 5.76 4.59
C ILE A 50 -4.66 6.40 5.09
N PHE A 51 -3.54 6.13 4.42
CA PHE A 51 -2.25 6.76 4.71
C PHE A 51 -2.33 8.29 4.52
N ASN A 52 -2.91 8.78 3.44
CA ASN A 52 -3.05 10.22 3.19
C ASN A 52 -4.01 10.92 4.17
N LEU A 53 -5.04 10.21 4.66
CA LEU A 53 -5.97 10.71 5.67
C LEU A 53 -5.32 10.77 7.06
N LEU A 54 -4.55 9.75 7.44
CA LEU A 54 -3.87 9.67 8.74
C LEU A 54 -2.58 10.50 8.79
N TYR A 55 -1.93 10.71 7.64
CA TYR A 55 -0.75 11.56 7.45
C TYR A 55 -1.06 12.66 6.43
N PRO A 56 -1.87 13.68 6.78
CA PRO A 56 -1.92 14.88 5.98
C PRO A 56 -0.49 15.40 5.86
N ALA A 57 0.05 15.37 4.64
CA ALA A 57 1.39 15.87 4.36
C ALA A 57 1.48 17.26 4.99
N ARG A 58 2.49 17.48 5.84
CA ARG A 58 2.81 18.79 6.42
C ARG A 58 3.16 19.78 5.30
N LYS A 59 2.17 20.18 4.50
CA LYS A 59 2.25 21.30 3.57
C LYS A 59 2.33 22.61 4.37
N ASP A 60 1.89 22.59 5.64
CA ASP A 60 1.92 23.75 6.54
C ASP A 60 3.34 24.09 7.04
N ALA A 61 4.26 23.12 7.08
CA ALA A 61 5.63 23.35 7.56
C ALA A 61 6.48 24.18 6.57
N LEU A 62 6.16 24.12 5.27
CA LEU A 62 6.86 24.87 4.21
C LEU A 62 6.26 26.26 3.99
N ALA A 63 4.96 26.44 4.24
CA ALA A 63 4.29 27.74 4.18
C ALA A 63 4.76 28.69 5.30
N GLY A 64 4.98 28.17 6.52
CA GLY A 64 5.51 28.97 7.65
C GLY A 64 7.00 29.34 7.49
N ALA A 65 7.82 28.45 6.92
CA ALA A 65 9.24 28.70 6.71
C ALA A 65 9.50 29.77 5.62
N SER A 66 8.67 29.82 4.58
CA SER A 66 8.77 30.87 3.55
C SER A 66 8.35 32.25 4.04
N ALA A 67 7.42 32.34 5.00
CA ALA A 67 7.01 33.61 5.60
C ALA A 67 8.05 34.16 6.59
N MET A 68 8.78 33.28 7.29
CA MET A 68 9.80 33.68 8.26
C MET A 68 11.14 34.10 7.62
N ASN A 69 11.40 33.70 6.37
CA ASN A 69 12.59 34.13 5.62
C ASN A 69 12.36 35.40 4.77
N ALA A 70 11.14 35.95 4.80
CA ALA A 70 10.73 37.16 4.10
C ALA A 70 10.45 38.35 5.05
N ALA A 71 10.74 38.19 6.35
CA ALA A 71 10.67 39.20 7.41
C ALA A 71 12.07 39.41 8.01
#